data_AF-A0A7V5Z089-F1
#
_entry.id   AF-A0A7V5Z089-F1
#
_cell.length_a   1.000
_cell.length_b   1.000
_cell.length_c   1.000
_cell.angle_alpha   90.00
_cell.angle_beta   90.00
_cell.angle_gamma   90.00
#
_symmetry.space_group_name_H-M   'P 1'
#
loop_
_entity.id
_entity.type
_entity.pdbx_description
1 polymer ?
#
loop_
_entity_poly.entity_id
_entity_poly.type
_entity_poly.pdbx_seq_one_letter_code
_entity_poly.pdbx_strand_id
1 'polypeptide(L)'
;APVFSCVEGVRKPDPRLFRLACERLGVEPRACIYVADGFHGELATARVLGMKAVLLEVPGEVTAEFAPDEAATWTGPRIRALGELVGLAEERR
;
A
#
# COMPACT_ATOMS: atom_id res chain seq x y z
N ALA A 1 -9.96 4.38 -12.18
CA ALA A 1 -9.13 4.04 -13.36
C ALA A 1 -7.72 3.68 -12.91
N PRO A 2 -6.99 2.77 -13.59
CA PRO A 2 -5.63 2.39 -13.19
C PRO A 2 -4.63 3.54 -13.40
N VAL A 3 -3.54 3.50 -12.64
CA VAL A 3 -2.37 4.40 -12.77
C VAL A 3 -1.12 3.51 -12.87
N PHE A 4 -0.30 3.74 -13.88
CA PHE A 4 0.91 2.95 -14.13
C PHE A 4 2.14 3.85 -14.09
N SER A 5 3.14 3.48 -13.28
CA SER A 5 4.39 4.24 -13.12
C SER A 5 5.11 4.53 -14.44
N CYS A 6 5.13 3.56 -15.36
CA CYS A 6 5.75 3.70 -16.68
C CYS A 6 5.03 4.73 -17.58
N VAL A 7 3.73 4.94 -17.39
CA VAL A 7 2.95 5.93 -18.15
C VAL A 7 3.14 7.32 -17.55
N GLU A 8 3.18 7.42 -16.22
CA GLU A 8 3.29 8.71 -15.52
C GLU A 8 4.74 9.21 -15.37
N GLY A 9 5.73 8.40 -15.73
CA GLY A 9 7.16 8.76 -15.62
C GLY A 9 7.65 8.94 -14.18
N VAL A 10 6.93 8.37 -13.21
CA VAL A 10 7.23 8.46 -11.77
C VAL A 10 7.14 7.09 -11.14
N ARG A 11 7.98 6.82 -10.14
CA ARG A 11 8.02 5.53 -9.43
C ARG A 11 7.52 5.70 -8.00
N LYS A 12 6.90 4.66 -7.45
CA LYS A 12 6.74 4.56 -5.99
C LYS A 12 8.12 4.67 -5.31
N PRO A 13 8.23 5.35 -4.17
CA PRO A 13 7.14 5.89 -3.35
C PRO A 13 6.78 7.36 -3.65
N ASP A 14 6.98 7.88 -4.87
CA ASP A 14 6.61 9.29 -5.17
C ASP A 14 5.12 9.55 -4.87
N PRO A 15 4.79 10.49 -3.94
CA PRO A 15 3.42 10.75 -3.52
C PRO A 15 2.46 11.15 -4.65
N ARG A 16 2.99 11.62 -5.80
CA ARG A 16 2.18 11.98 -6.97
C ARG A 16 1.39 10.79 -7.52
N LEU A 17 1.95 9.57 -7.51
CA LEU A 17 1.23 8.37 -7.99
C LEU A 17 0.01 8.04 -7.14
N PHE A 18 0.16 8.13 -5.82
CA PHE A 18 -0.89 7.84 -4.85
C PHE A 18 -2.03 8.85 -4.97
N ARG A 19 -1.69 10.15 -5.06
CA ARG A 19 -2.68 11.22 -5.25
C ARG A 19 -3.41 11.09 -6.59
N LEU A 20 -2.69 10.80 -7.67
CA LEU A 20 -3.29 10.60 -8.99
C LEU A 20 -4.25 9.40 -9.01
N ALA A 21 -3.92 8.32 -8.31
CA ALA A 21 -4.81 7.17 -8.16
C ALA A 21 -6.11 7.56 -7.46
N CYS A 22 -6.04 8.31 -6.36
CA CYS A 22 -7.21 8.85 -5.66
C CYS A 22 -8.04 9.79 -6.54
N GLU A 23 -7.39 10.72 -7.25
CA GLU A 23 -8.04 11.66 -8.17
C GLU A 23 -8.81 10.93 -9.28
N ARG A 24 -8.19 9.93 -9.93
CA ARG A 24 -8.82 9.10 -10.96
C ARG A 24 -9.93 8.19 -10.45
N LEU A 25 -9.98 7.95 -9.14
CA LEU A 25 -11.05 7.21 -8.48
C LEU A 25 -12.14 8.15 -7.94
N GLY A 26 -11.91 9.46 -7.90
CA GLY A 26 -12.83 10.44 -7.33
C GLY A 26 -13.02 10.30 -5.82
N VAL A 27 -12.00 9.80 -5.11
CA VAL A 27 -12.06 9.55 -3.65
C VAL A 27 -10.92 10.23 -2.91
N GLU A 28 -11.18 10.57 -1.65
CA GLU A 28 -10.15 11.10 -0.75
C GLU A 28 -9.17 9.99 -0.33
N PRO A 29 -7.87 10.30 -0.10
CA PRO A 29 -6.91 9.32 0.41
C PRO A 29 -7.37 8.59 1.68
N ARG A 30 -8.05 9.28 2.60
CA ARG A 30 -8.61 8.70 3.84
C ARG A 30 -9.70 7.64 3.62
N ALA A 31 -10.29 7.61 2.43
CA ALA A 31 -11.25 6.59 2.02
C ALA A 31 -10.58 5.37 1.35
N CYS A 32 -9.25 5.40 1.16
CA CYS A 32 -8.51 4.36 0.48
C CYS A 32 -7.81 3.42 1.47
N ILE A 33 -7.71 2.14 1.08
CA ILE A 33 -6.79 1.17 1.68
C ILE A 33 -5.66 0.95 0.68
N TYR A 34 -4.41 1.12 1.12
CA TYR A 34 -3.22 0.85 0.32
C TYR A 34 -2.59 -0.46 0.79
N VAL A 35 -2.49 -1.44 -0.09
CA VAL A 35 -1.95 -2.78 0.21
C VAL A 35 -0.68 -2.99 -0.59
N ALA A 36 0.42 -3.31 0.08
CA ALA A 36 1.70 -3.60 -0.57
C ALA A 36 2.59 -4.52 0.27
N ASP A 37 3.66 -5.02 -0.34
CA ASP A 37 4.65 -5.94 0.21
C ASP A 37 5.73 -5.25 1.06
N GLY A 38 5.73 -3.91 1.11
CA GLY A 38 6.53 -3.13 2.05
C GLY A 38 7.95 -2.85 1.55
N PHE A 39 8.10 -2.57 0.26
CA PHE A 39 9.36 -2.13 -0.31
C PHE A 39 9.41 -0.62 -0.50
N HIS A 40 10.60 -0.06 -0.31
CA HIS A 40 10.93 1.32 -0.69
C HIS A 40 10.02 2.40 -0.06
N GLY A 41 9.51 2.19 1.15
CA GLY A 41 8.76 3.22 1.90
C GLY A 41 7.36 3.55 1.38
N GLU A 42 6.76 2.65 0.60
CA GLU A 42 5.44 2.87 0.01
C GLU A 42 4.30 2.88 1.03
N LEU A 43 4.38 2.04 2.08
CA LEU A 43 3.37 1.97 3.12
C LEU A 43 3.41 3.23 4.00
N ALA A 44 4.61 3.71 4.34
CA ALA A 44 4.84 4.95 5.07
C ALA A 44 4.31 6.14 4.28
N THR A 45 4.57 6.18 2.97
CA THR A 45 4.04 7.23 2.10
C THR A 45 2.52 7.22 2.07
N ALA A 46 1.91 6.05 1.91
CA ALA A 46 0.46 5.91 1.96
C ALA A 46 -0.13 6.41 3.29
N ARG A 47 0.52 6.10 4.43
CA ARG A 47 0.10 6.63 5.76
C ARG A 47 0.22 8.15 5.83
N VAL A 48 1.33 8.73 5.37
CA VAL A 48 1.54 10.19 5.37
C VAL A 48 0.46 10.91 4.54
N LEU A 49 0.00 10.28 3.45
CA LEU A 49 -1.10 10.79 2.64
C LEU A 49 -2.50 10.55 3.24
N GLY A 50 -2.59 9.87 4.38
CA GLY A 50 -3.84 9.62 5.10
C GLY A 50 -4.57 8.32 4.71
N MET A 51 -3.96 7.45 3.91
CA MET A 51 -4.53 6.15 3.55
C MET A 51 -4.40 5.15 4.70
N LYS A 52 -5.31 4.17 4.79
CA LYS A 52 -5.10 2.97 5.62
C LYS A 52 -4.11 2.06 4.90
N ALA A 53 -2.84 2.12 5.28
CA ALA A 53 -1.82 1.25 4.72
C ALA A 53 -1.81 -0.13 5.42
N VAL A 54 -1.68 -1.20 4.64
CA VAL A 54 -1.68 -2.59 5.10
C VAL A 54 -0.53 -3.33 4.42
N LEU A 55 0.30 -4.00 5.22
CA LEU A 55 1.36 -4.87 4.71
C LEU A 55 0.77 -6.23 4.31
N LEU A 56 1.00 -6.66 3.08
CA LEU A 56 0.74 -8.01 2.60
C LEU A 56 2.03 -8.83 2.70
N GLU A 57 2.08 -9.77 3.63
CA GLU A 57 3.22 -10.66 3.88
C GLU A 57 2.84 -12.08 3.48
N VAL A 58 3.03 -12.43 2.20
CA VAL A 58 2.74 -13.77 1.68
C VAL A 58 3.92 -14.71 2.03
N PRO A 59 3.70 -15.77 2.83
CA PRO A 59 4.76 -16.70 3.18
C PRO A 59 5.37 -17.35 1.92
N GLY A 60 6.69 -17.27 1.79
CA GLY A 60 7.42 -17.89 0.69
C GLY A 60 7.51 -17.09 -0.61
N GLU A 61 6.84 -15.94 -0.75
CA GLU A 61 7.00 -15.08 -1.93
C GLU A 61 8.29 -14.24 -1.87
N VAL A 62 8.72 -13.86 -0.66
CA VAL A 62 9.91 -13.02 -0.48
C VAL A 62 11.04 -13.84 0.13
N THR A 63 12.14 -13.96 -0.62
CA THR A 63 13.39 -14.55 -0.12
C THR A 63 14.18 -13.53 0.68
N ALA A 64 15.06 -14.00 1.59
CA ALA A 64 15.94 -13.12 2.36
C ALA A 64 16.82 -12.20 1.49
N GLU A 65 17.12 -12.58 0.25
CA GLU A 65 17.86 -11.76 -0.73
C GLU A 65 17.10 -10.50 -1.15
N PHE A 66 15.77 -10.52 -1.07
CA PHE A 66 14.89 -9.40 -1.39
C PHE A 66 14.07 -9.00 -0.16
N ALA A 67 14.68 -8.99 1.02
CA ALA A 67 13.97 -8.60 2.24
C ALA A 67 13.43 -7.16 2.09
N PRO A 68 12.12 -6.91 2.30
CA PRO A 68 11.56 -5.58 2.17
C PRO A 68 12.03 -4.74 3.36
N ASP A 69 12.64 -3.60 3.06
CA ASP A 69 13.24 -2.67 4.03
C ASP A 69 12.20 -2.11 5.00
N GLU A 70 11.00 -1.80 4.49
CA GLU A 70 9.92 -1.27 5.27
C GLU A 70 9.10 -2.36 5.98
N ALA A 71 8.95 -3.55 5.40
CA ALA A 71 8.20 -4.64 6.04
C ALA A 71 8.79 -5.05 7.40
N ALA A 72 10.12 -5.04 7.54
CA ALA A 72 10.83 -5.41 8.75
C ALA A 72 10.55 -4.47 9.95
N THR A 73 10.25 -3.20 9.67
CA THR A 73 9.97 -2.18 10.70
C THR A 73 8.50 -1.81 10.77
N TRP A 74 7.64 -2.49 10.01
CA TRP A 74 6.23 -2.19 9.92
C TRP A 74 5.47 -2.51 11.21
N THR A 75 4.79 -1.49 11.75
CA THR A 75 3.97 -1.57 12.98
C THR A 75 2.47 -1.43 12.72
N GLY A 76 2.06 -1.30 11.46
CA GLY A 76 0.65 -1.19 11.07
C GLY A 76 -0.04 -2.54 10.87
N PRO A 77 -1.29 -2.53 10.35
CA PRO A 77 -2.00 -3.75 9.99
C PRO A 77 -1.19 -4.60 9.00
N ARG A 78 -1.23 -5.91 9.19
CA ARG A 78 -0.57 -6.92 8.35
C ARG A 78 -1.57 -8.03 8.03
N ILE A 79 -1.55 -8.48 6.77
CA ILE A 79 -2.34 -9.62 6.29
C ILE A 79 -1.42 -10.61 5.56
N ARG A 80 -1.82 -11.88 5.49
CA ARG A 80 -1.09 -12.92 4.74
C ARG A 80 -1.77 -13.34 3.45
N ALA A 81 -3.02 -12.95 3.28
CA ALA A 81 -3.81 -13.16 2.06
C ALA A 81 -4.80 -12.02 1.86
N LEU A 82 -5.13 -11.70 0.59
CA LEU A 82 -6.10 -10.64 0.27
C LEU A 82 -7.49 -10.90 0.86
N GLY A 83 -7.86 -12.15 1.16
CA GLY A 83 -9.12 -12.47 1.82
C GLY A 83 -9.24 -11.90 3.24
N GLU A 84 -8.13 -11.70 3.94
CA GLU A 84 -8.11 -11.10 5.29
C GLU A 84 -8.42 -9.59 5.24
N LEU A 85 -8.33 -8.97 4.06
CA LEU A 85 -8.64 -7.55 3.88
C LEU A 85 -10.11 -7.21 4.17
N VAL A 86 -11.01 -8.17 3.95
CA VAL A 86 -12.46 -7.98 4.17
C VAL A 86 -12.73 -7.62 5.63
N GLY A 87 -12.12 -8.34 6.57
CA GLY A 87 -12.25 -8.04 7.99
C GLY A 87 -11.75 -6.64 8.36
N LEU A 88 -10.64 -6.19 7.75
CA LEU A 88 -10.09 -4.85 7.97
C LEU A 88 -10.92 -3.71 7.35
N ALA A 89 -11.68 -4.00 6.29
CA ALA A 89 -12.57 -3.03 5.67
C ALA A 89 -13.86 -2.85 6.48
N GLU A 90 -14.34 -3.91 7.13
CA GLU A 90 -15.57 -3.94 7.93
C GLU A 90 -15.44 -3.27 9.30
N GLU A 91 -14.23 -3.12 9.83
CA GLU A 91 -13.92 -2.38 11.08
C GLU A 91 -14.35 -0.90 11.07
N ARG A 92 -14.86 -0.35 9.95
CA ARG A 92 -15.35 1.04 9.83
C ARG A 92 -16.72 1.28 10.50
N ARG A 93 -17.02 0.63 11.64
CA ARG A 93 -18.24 0.89 12.42
C ARG A 93 -18.00 1.83 13.59
#